data_AF-A0A1H7LAI0-F1
#
_entry.id   AF-A0A1H7LAI0-F1
#
_cell.length_a   1.000
_cell.length_b   1.000
_cell.length_c   1.000
_cell.angle_alpha   90.00
_cell.angle_beta   90.00
_cell.angle_gamma   90.00
#
_symmetry.space_group_name_H-M   'P 1'
#
loop_
_entity.id
_entity.type
_entity.pdbx_description
1 polymer ?
#
loop_
_entity_poly.entity_id
_entity_poly.type
_entity_poly.pdbx_seq_one_letter_code
_entity_poly.pdbx_strand_id
1 'polypeptide(L)'
;MSGCIWKFSQYLDDEDIMFAHRIFVSYKIAGEYYGIGEKPMIRMAWASGAVYKVGKKVLIKREIFEEYLRQHYKQVDKLIEGDEDELLKKFEKRAKEEKSNG
;
A
#
# COMPACT_ATOMS: atom_id res chain seq x y z
N MET A 1 -2.64 18.69 6.36
CA MET A 1 -2.34 17.53 5.50
C MET A 1 -0.90 17.17 5.80
N SER A 2 -0.66 16.11 6.57
CA SER A 2 0.67 15.50 6.69
C SER A 2 1.01 14.86 5.34
N GLY A 3 2.28 14.98 4.93
CA GLY A 3 2.70 14.61 3.59
C GLY A 3 3.23 13.19 3.54
N CYS A 4 2.43 12.21 3.10
CA CYS A 4 2.98 10.88 2.84
C CYS A 4 4.26 10.94 1.96
N ILE A 5 5.36 10.34 2.41
CA ILE A 5 6.69 10.31 1.76
C ILE A 5 6.61 9.99 0.27
N TRP A 6 5.69 9.11 -0.10
CA TRP A 6 5.55 8.64 -1.48
C TRP A 6 4.83 9.64 -2.42
N LYS A 7 4.14 10.66 -1.88
CA LYS A 7 3.23 11.56 -2.65
C LYS A 7 3.69 13.01 -2.71
N PHE A 8 4.14 13.62 -1.61
CA PHE A 8 4.53 15.05 -1.60
C PHE A 8 5.78 15.33 -0.74
N SER A 9 6.94 15.50 -1.36
CA SER A 9 8.21 15.76 -0.65
C SER A 9 8.30 17.15 -0.01
N GLN A 10 7.52 18.11 -0.49
CA GLN A 10 7.53 19.50 -0.02
C GLN A 10 6.71 19.75 1.26
N TYR A 11 6.01 18.72 1.76
CA TYR A 11 5.16 18.79 2.95
C TYR A 11 5.52 17.71 3.99
N LEU A 12 6.77 17.22 3.98
CA LEU A 12 7.23 16.23 4.95
C LEU A 12 7.32 16.85 6.35
N ASP A 13 6.73 16.20 7.33
CA ASP A 13 6.83 16.53 8.74
C ASP A 13 7.77 15.58 9.50
N ASP A 14 7.90 15.77 10.82
CA ASP A 14 8.77 14.95 11.67
C ASP A 14 8.34 13.48 11.71
N GLU A 15 7.05 13.19 11.55
CA GLU A 15 6.54 11.82 11.49
C GLU A 15 6.95 11.13 10.20
N ASP A 16 6.89 11.86 9.08
CA ASP A 16 7.38 11.39 7.78
C ASP A 16 8.87 11.08 7.82
N ILE A 17 9.69 11.95 8.43
CA ILE A 17 11.13 11.72 8.59
C ILE A 17 11.37 10.47 9.45
N MET A 18 10.65 10.33 10.57
CA MET A 18 10.75 9.12 11.41
C MET A 18 10.35 7.84 10.66
N PHE A 19 9.34 7.92 9.79
CA PHE A 19 8.95 6.81 8.94
C PHE A 19 9.99 6.50 7.86
N ALA A 20 10.67 7.52 7.31
CA ALA A 20 11.77 7.39 6.37
C ALA A 20 13.00 6.65 6.93
N HIS A 21 13.12 6.54 8.26
CA HIS A 21 14.17 5.72 8.88
C HIS A 21 13.81 4.23 8.95
N ARG A 22 12.55 3.84 8.71
CA ARG A 22 12.10 2.43 8.78
C ARG A 22 12.30 1.71 7.45
N ILE A 23 13.23 0.75 7.42
CA ILE A 23 13.45 -0.12 6.25
C ILE A 23 12.28 -1.12 6.09
N PHE A 24 11.78 -1.64 7.21
CA PHE A 24 10.67 -2.58 7.25
C PHE A 24 9.55 -2.05 8.14
N VAL A 25 8.31 -2.26 7.70
CA VAL A 25 7.10 -1.85 8.42
C VAL A 25 6.12 -3.01 8.51
N SER A 26 5.33 -3.06 9.58
CA SER A 26 4.23 -4.02 9.69
C SER A 26 3.03 -3.55 8.88
N TYR A 27 2.10 -4.46 8.58
CA TYR A 27 0.84 -4.12 7.94
C TYR A 27 0.08 -3.01 8.67
N LYS A 28 -0.02 -3.10 10.00
CA LYS A 28 -0.71 -2.09 10.81
C LYS A 28 -0.10 -0.70 10.63
N ILE A 29 1.22 -0.58 10.80
CA ILE A 29 1.93 0.70 10.68
C ILE A 29 1.83 1.26 9.25
N ALA A 30 1.91 0.39 8.24
CA ALA A 30 1.76 0.80 6.85
C ALA A 30 0.35 1.32 6.56
N GLY A 31 -0.70 0.61 7.01
CA GLY A 31 -2.09 1.03 6.82
C GLY A 31 -2.39 2.38 7.47
N GLU A 32 -1.92 2.56 8.71
CA GLU A 32 -2.06 3.81 9.47
C GLU A 32 -1.33 4.98 8.77
N TYR A 33 -0.08 4.77 8.35
CA TYR A 33 0.73 5.82 7.74
C TYR A 33 0.27 6.22 6.34
N TYR A 34 -0.02 5.24 5.47
CA TYR A 34 -0.41 5.52 4.09
C TYR A 34 -1.90 5.87 3.94
N GLY A 35 -2.71 5.72 5.00
CA GLY A 35 -4.16 5.92 4.95
C GLY A 35 -4.88 4.91 4.07
N ILE A 36 -4.35 3.69 3.95
CA ILE A 36 -4.90 2.64 3.10
C ILE A 36 -5.51 1.56 3.98
N GLY A 37 -6.75 1.15 3.67
CA GLY A 37 -7.43 0.05 4.36
C GLY A 37 -6.63 -1.25 4.37
N GLU A 38 -6.85 -2.10 5.38
CA GLU A 38 -6.01 -3.28 5.63
C GLU A 38 -5.99 -4.25 4.44
N LYS A 39 -7.17 -4.59 3.90
CA LYS A 39 -7.31 -5.52 2.76
C LYS A 39 -6.59 -5.00 1.49
N PRO A 40 -6.85 -3.78 0.99
CA PRO A 40 -6.16 -3.27 -0.18
C PRO A 40 -4.65 -3.11 0.05
N MET A 41 -4.22 -2.68 1.24
CA MET A 41 -2.81 -2.55 1.57
C MET A 41 -2.09 -3.89 1.55
N ILE A 42 -2.68 -4.96 2.13
CA ILE A 42 -2.12 -6.32 2.06
C ILE A 42 -2.01 -6.75 0.59
N ARG A 43 -3.06 -6.59 -0.22
CA ARG A 43 -3.03 -6.98 -1.64
C ARG A 43 -1.93 -6.26 -2.42
N MET A 44 -1.78 -4.95 -2.21
CA MET A 44 -0.73 -4.16 -2.87
C MET A 44 0.66 -4.55 -2.39
N ALA A 45 0.84 -4.82 -1.10
CA ALA A 45 2.12 -5.27 -0.57
C ALA A 45 2.54 -6.59 -1.24
N TRP A 46 1.61 -7.54 -1.39
CA TRP A 46 1.87 -8.78 -2.11
C TRP A 46 2.15 -8.56 -3.60
N ALA A 47 1.35 -7.73 -4.27
CA ALA A 47 1.53 -7.40 -5.69
C ALA A 47 2.87 -6.70 -5.97
N SER A 48 3.34 -5.86 -5.04
CA SER A 48 4.64 -5.18 -5.13
C SER A 48 5.84 -6.10 -4.92
N GLY A 49 5.65 -7.31 -4.41
CA GLY A 49 6.77 -8.18 -4.00
C GLY A 49 7.52 -7.69 -2.76
N ALA A 50 7.00 -6.69 -2.04
CA ALA A 50 7.64 -6.11 -0.87
C ALA A 50 7.43 -6.92 0.43
N VAL A 51 6.77 -8.07 0.38
CA VAL A 51 6.41 -8.86 1.57
C VAL A 51 7.53 -9.81 1.98
N TYR A 52 7.99 -9.67 3.23
CA TYR A 52 9.01 -10.51 3.84
C TYR A 52 8.44 -11.20 5.09
N LYS A 53 8.61 -12.52 5.17
CA LYS A 53 8.21 -13.32 6.33
C LYS A 53 9.41 -13.54 7.24
N VAL A 54 9.28 -13.11 8.50
CA VAL A 54 10.29 -13.32 9.54
C VAL A 54 9.63 -14.11 10.68
N GLY A 55 9.82 -15.43 10.67
CA GLY A 55 9.14 -16.34 11.58
C GLY A 55 7.62 -16.27 11.41
N LYS A 56 6.91 -15.90 12.49
CA LYS A 56 5.44 -15.70 12.48
C LYS A 56 5.01 -14.29 12.06
N LYS A 57 5.95 -13.35 11.91
CA LYS A 57 5.65 -11.96 11.55
C LYS A 57 5.79 -11.75 10.05
N VAL A 58 4.95 -10.87 9.52
CA VAL A 58 5.01 -10.42 8.13
C VAL A 58 5.34 -8.93 8.12
N LEU A 59 6.33 -8.56 7.33
CA LEU A 59 6.85 -7.21 7.20
C LEU A 59 6.84 -6.80 5.73
N ILE A 60 6.73 -5.50 5.49
CA ILE A 60 6.79 -4.88 4.18
C ILE A 60 8.12 -4.11 4.09
N LYS A 61 8.91 -4.35 3.05
CA LYS A 61 10.07 -3.52 2.73
C LYS A 61 9.59 -2.21 2.13
N ARG A 62 9.82 -1.10 2.84
CA ARG A 62 9.21 0.21 2.53
C ARG A 62 9.54 0.68 1.12
N GLU A 63 10.81 0.65 0.73
CA GLU A 63 11.28 1.21 -0.56
C GLU A 63 10.57 0.58 -1.77
N ILE A 64 10.48 -0.75 -1.80
CA ILE A 64 9.83 -1.50 -2.89
C ILE A 64 8.33 -1.17 -2.91
N PHE A 65 7.72 -1.07 -1.73
CA PHE A 65 6.30 -0.77 -1.62
C PHE A 65 5.98 0.66 -2.06
N GLU A 66 6.76 1.66 -1.64
CA GLU A 66 6.57 3.06 -2.05
C GLU A 66 6.79 3.27 -3.53
N GLU A 67 7.76 2.56 -4.13
CA GLU A 67 7.95 2.57 -5.57
C GLU A 67 6.71 2.04 -6.30
N TYR A 68 6.13 0.94 -5.81
CA TYR A 68 4.87 0.43 -6.33
C TYR A 68 3.71 1.41 -6.17
N LEU A 69 3.59 2.07 -5.01
CA LEU A 69 2.55 3.10 -4.77
C LEU A 69 2.70 4.28 -5.76
N ARG A 70 3.93 4.73 -6.01
CA ARG A 70 4.21 5.79 -6.99
C ARG A 70 3.80 5.40 -8.41
N GLN A 71 4.08 4.16 -8.82
CA GLN A 71 3.67 3.65 -10.14
C GLN A 71 2.14 3.55 -10.28
N HIS A 72 1.43 3.32 -9.17
CA HIS A 72 -0.02 3.09 -9.14
C HIS A 72 -0.79 4.23 -8.45
N TYR A 73 -0.23 5.45 -8.43
CA TYR A 73 -0.78 6.56 -7.62
C TYR A 73 -2.27 6.83 -7.90
N LYS A 74 -2.73 6.69 -9.15
CA LYS A 74 -4.14 6.88 -9.51
C LYS A 74 -5.07 5.84 -8.89
N GLN A 75 -4.61 4.60 -8.73
CA GLN A 75 -5.37 3.55 -8.06
C GLN A 75 -5.35 3.75 -6.54
N VAL A 76 -4.19 4.15 -6.00
CA VAL A 76 -4.01 4.42 -4.57
C VAL A 76 -4.86 5.61 -4.11
N ASP A 77 -4.90 6.69 -4.89
CA ASP A 77 -5.72 7.87 -4.58
C ASP A 77 -7.21 7.52 -4.49
N LYS A 78 -7.70 6.66 -5.38
CA LYS A 78 -9.09 6.15 -5.30
C LYS A 78 -9.36 5.28 -4.07
N LEU A 79 -8.34 4.58 -3.57
CA LEU A 79 -8.45 3.80 -2.34
C LEU A 79 -8.49 4.70 -1.10
N ILE A 80 -7.77 5.83 -1.13
CA ILE A 80 -7.69 6.79 -0.02
C ILE A 80 -8.92 7.71 0.02
N GLU A 81 -9.42 8.15 -1.13
CA GLU A 81 -10.54 9.11 -1.23
C GLU A 81 -11.93 8.47 -1.00
N GLY A 82 -12.01 7.14 -0.97
CA GLY A 82 -13.21 6.40 -0.56
C GLY A 82 -14.03 5.85 -1.73
N ASP A 83 -13.87 4.54 -1.97
CA ASP A 83 -14.98 3.58 -2.12
C ASP A 83 -14.38 2.17 -2.14
N GLU A 84 -14.11 1.60 -0.95
CA GLU A 84 -13.58 0.24 -0.82
C GLU A 84 -14.48 -0.79 -1.54
N ASP A 85 -15.79 -0.54 -1.59
CA ASP A 85 -16.79 -1.44 -2.16
C ASP A 85 -16.77 -1.49 -3.70
N GLU A 86 -16.53 -0.36 -4.39
CA GLU A 86 -16.46 -0.34 -5.85
C GLU A 86 -15.18 -1.01 -6.36
N LEU A 87 -14.09 -0.85 -5.61
CA LEU A 87 -12.79 -1.45 -5.90
C LEU A 87 -12.74 -2.93 -5.57
N LEU A 88 -13.33 -3.38 -4.45
CA LEU A 88 -13.48 -4.81 -4.14
C LEU A 88 -14.21 -5.54 -5.27
N LYS A 89 -15.30 -4.96 -5.79
CA LYS A 89 -16.03 -5.50 -6.95
C LYS A 89 -15.17 -5.56 -8.22
N LYS A 90 -14.38 -4.52 -8.52
CA LYS A 90 -13.48 -4.52 -9.70
C LYS A 90 -12.38 -5.56 -9.60
N PHE A 91 -11.78 -5.73 -8.42
CA PHE A 91 -10.74 -6.74 -8.20
C PHE A 91 -11.30 -8.16 -8.25
N GLU A 92 -12.47 -8.42 -7.65
CA GLU A 92 -13.13 -9.73 -7.73
C GLU A 92 -13.55 -10.08 -9.15
N LYS A 93 -13.93 -9.08 -9.96
CA LYS A 93 -14.26 -9.26 -11.36
C LYS A 93 -13.03 -9.64 -12.20
N ARG A 94 -11.90 -8.92 -12.05
CA ARG A 94 -10.65 -9.27 -12.73
C ARG A 94 -10.11 -10.65 -12.33
N ALA A 95 -10.16 -10.98 -11.03
CA ALA A 95 -9.70 -12.29 -10.55
C ALA A 95 -10.58 -13.45 -11.04
N LYS A 96 -11.84 -13.20 -11.42
CA LYS A 96 -12.72 -14.19 -12.07
C LYS A 96 -12.44 -14.31 -13.57
N GLU A 97 -12.17 -13.20 -14.25
CA GLU A 97 -11.81 -13.17 -15.68
C GLU A 97 -10.45 -13.85 -15.96
N GLU A 98 -9.47 -13.69 -15.06
CA GLU A 98 -8.18 -14.38 -15.14
C GLU A 98 -8.29 -15.90 -14.90
N LYS A 99 -9.31 -16.33 -14.14
CA LYS A 99 -9.60 -17.76 -13.88
C LYS A 99 -10.46 -18.42 -14.96
N SER A 100 -11.12 -17.65 -15.82
CA SER A 100 -11.91 -18.20 -16.94
C SER A 100 -11.12 -18.30 -18.25
N ASN A 101 -9.98 -17.60 -18.34
CA ASN A 101 -9.12 -17.56 -19.53
C ASN A 101 -7.88 -18.46 -19.44
N GLY A 102 -7.79 -19.32 -18.43
CA GLY A 102 -6.76 -20.36 -18.28
C GLY A 102 -7.40 -21.72 -18.08
#